data_AF-A0A4Y9J0Z6-F1
#
_entry.id   AF-A0A4Y9J0Z6-F1
#
_cell.length_a   1.000
_cell.length_b   1.000
_cell.length_c   1.000
_cell.angle_alpha   90.00
_cell.angle_beta   90.00
_cell.angle_gamma   90.00
#
_symmetry.space_group_name_H-M   'P 1'
#
loop_
_entity.id
_entity.type
_entity.pdbx_description
1 polymer ?
#
loop_
_entity_poly.entity_id
_entity_poly.type
_entity_poly.pdbx_seq_one_letter_code
_entity_poly.pdbx_strand_id
1 'polypeptide(L)'
;MEENFEYIVRKYYNRLREPFLRKLTRQYPSMRLDIAEDLYQEAFIAVQDNIQRGKVRPDTDWNAYILTIGLNMASKEQRHGGITDPFDAMYDDDKEDGNNRLARKVEDIIKEMPEEEAALCNNPEVLSRLGNELEHTPEPCGNIIRLFYYTDATMEDIAEETGLKNAQTAKAKKSQCMTDLINRVTEALRRAGFDVTPKKRNRNGKN
;
A
#
# COMPACT_ATOMS: atom_id res chain seq x y z
N MET A 1 2.14 -32.67 2.28
CA MET A 1 1.07 -32.21 1.38
C MET A 1 1.70 -31.10 0.57
N GLU A 2 1.98 -31.30 -0.72
CA GLU A 2 2.51 -30.19 -1.55
C GLU A 2 1.49 -29.06 -1.51
N GLU A 3 1.87 -27.92 -0.93
CA GLU A 3 1.01 -26.75 -0.88
C GLU A 3 0.89 -26.21 -2.30
N ASN A 4 -0.22 -26.52 -2.97
CA ASN A 4 -0.47 -26.03 -4.32
C ASN A 4 -0.83 -24.54 -4.31
N PHE A 5 -0.73 -23.88 -5.46
CA PHE A 5 -0.98 -22.44 -5.58
C PHE A 5 -2.37 -22.02 -5.08
N GLU A 6 -3.40 -22.85 -5.29
CA GLU A 6 -4.76 -22.59 -4.83
C GLU A 6 -4.84 -22.46 -3.30
N TYR A 7 -4.20 -23.36 -2.56
CA TYR A 7 -4.15 -23.29 -1.11
C TYR A 7 -3.47 -21.99 -0.64
N ILE A 8 -2.37 -21.60 -1.30
CA ILE A 8 -1.63 -20.37 -0.96
C ILE A 8 -2.52 -19.14 -1.16
N VAL A 9 -3.22 -19.03 -2.30
CA VAL A 9 -4.15 -17.93 -2.55
C VAL A 9 -5.24 -17.88 -1.49
N ARG A 10 -5.94 -19.00 -1.24
CA ARG A 10 -7.05 -19.04 -0.26
C ARG A 10 -6.61 -18.63 1.14
N LYS A 11 -5.40 -19.03 1.55
CA LYS A 11 -4.91 -18.80 2.91
C LYS A 11 -4.27 -17.42 3.11
N TYR A 12 -3.54 -16.92 2.10
CA TYR A 12 -2.69 -15.74 2.29
C TYR A 12 -3.17 -14.49 1.55
N TYR A 13 -3.96 -14.61 0.48
CA TYR A 13 -4.29 -13.47 -0.37
C TYR A 13 -5.06 -12.36 0.36
N ASN A 14 -6.13 -12.66 1.08
CA ASN A 14 -6.85 -11.60 1.81
C ASN A 14 -6.09 -11.15 3.07
N ARG A 15 -5.40 -12.10 3.72
CA ARG A 15 -4.63 -11.87 4.94
C ARG A 15 -3.47 -10.89 4.74
N LEU A 16 -2.74 -11.00 3.64
CA LEU A 16 -1.55 -10.18 3.37
C LEU A 16 -1.87 -8.87 2.64
N ARG A 17 -3.06 -8.75 2.03
CA ARG A 17 -3.42 -7.60 1.19
C ARG A 17 -3.36 -6.28 1.95
N GLU A 18 -4.09 -6.14 3.06
CA GLU A 18 -4.11 -4.89 3.83
C GLU A 18 -2.72 -4.52 4.39
N PRO A 19 -1.98 -5.42 5.07
CA PRO A 19 -0.65 -5.12 5.56
C PRO A 19 0.32 -4.70 4.45
N PHE A 20 0.24 -5.33 3.28
CA PHE A 20 1.05 -5.01 2.11
C PHE A 20 0.72 -3.61 1.56
N LEU A 21 -0.54 -3.33 1.26
CA LEU A 21 -0.97 -2.02 0.73
C LEU A 21 -0.67 -0.89 1.72
N ARG A 22 -0.88 -1.14 3.02
CA ARG A 22 -0.54 -0.19 4.09
C ARG A 22 0.96 0.09 4.12
N LYS A 23 1.81 -0.92 3.90
CA LYS A 23 3.26 -0.70 3.81
C LYS A 23 3.61 0.18 2.61
N LEU A 24 3.09 -0.14 1.43
CA LEU A 24 3.41 0.57 0.19
C LEU A 24 2.98 2.04 0.25
N THR A 25 1.74 2.30 0.66
CA THR A 25 1.20 3.67 0.78
C THR A 25 1.93 4.52 1.83
N ARG A 26 2.48 3.90 2.88
CA ARG A 26 3.35 4.58 3.87
C ARG A 26 4.74 4.87 3.31
N GLN A 27 5.34 3.88 2.66
CA GLN A 27 6.71 3.97 2.14
C GLN A 27 6.79 4.86 0.90
N TYR A 28 5.74 4.89 0.10
CA TYR A 28 5.64 5.57 -1.18
C TYR A 28 4.37 6.43 -1.25
N PRO A 29 4.33 7.61 -0.61
CA PRO A 29 3.12 8.45 -0.55
C PRO A 29 2.58 8.96 -1.89
N SER A 30 3.38 8.86 -2.94
CA SER A 30 3.01 9.18 -4.34
C SER A 30 2.54 7.97 -5.13
N MET A 31 2.74 6.75 -4.64
CA MET A 31 2.19 5.54 -5.25
C MET A 31 0.66 5.61 -5.16
N ARG A 32 0.02 5.35 -6.30
CA ARG A 32 -1.43 5.23 -6.38
C ARG A 32 -1.88 3.86 -5.87
N LEU A 33 -3.17 3.77 -5.52
CA LEU A 33 -3.70 2.55 -4.90
C LEU A 33 -3.78 1.41 -5.92
N ASP A 34 -4.26 1.68 -7.12
CA ASP A 34 -4.35 0.71 -8.22
C ASP A 34 -2.97 0.11 -8.54
N ILE A 35 -1.92 0.92 -8.66
CA ILE A 35 -0.55 0.42 -8.86
C ILE A 35 -0.10 -0.47 -7.69
N ALA A 36 -0.44 -0.10 -6.46
CA ALA A 36 -0.11 -0.93 -5.30
C ALA A 36 -0.90 -2.26 -5.29
N GLU A 37 -2.12 -2.27 -5.81
CA GLU A 37 -2.96 -3.47 -5.97
C GLU A 37 -2.45 -4.37 -7.11
N ASP A 38 -2.04 -3.79 -8.23
CA ASP A 38 -1.43 -4.51 -9.35
C ASP A 38 -0.14 -5.21 -8.91
N LEU A 39 0.75 -4.49 -8.22
CA LEU A 39 1.96 -5.06 -7.63
C LEU A 39 1.66 -6.22 -6.66
N TYR A 40 0.54 -6.14 -5.94
CA TYR A 40 0.11 -7.22 -5.06
C TYR A 40 -0.35 -8.46 -5.83
N GLN A 41 -1.10 -8.26 -6.91
CA GLN A 41 -1.54 -9.34 -7.79
C GLN A 41 -0.35 -9.98 -8.51
N GLU A 42 0.56 -9.17 -9.05
CA GLU A 42 1.80 -9.62 -9.69
C GLU A 42 2.68 -10.45 -8.75
N ALA A 43 2.74 -10.08 -7.46
CA ALA A 43 3.47 -10.88 -6.47
C ALA A 43 2.93 -12.32 -6.36
N PHE A 44 1.62 -12.51 -6.41
CA PHE A 44 1.01 -13.85 -6.42
C PHE A 44 1.23 -14.58 -7.74
N ILE A 45 1.21 -13.88 -8.88
CA ILE A 45 1.55 -14.47 -10.18
C ILE A 45 2.99 -14.97 -10.18
N ALA A 46 3.93 -14.19 -9.66
CA ALA A 46 5.33 -14.60 -9.53
C ALA A 46 5.51 -15.78 -8.56
N VAL A 47 4.70 -15.87 -7.50
CA VAL A 47 4.66 -17.06 -6.63
C VAL A 47 4.23 -18.30 -7.42
N GLN A 48 3.18 -18.20 -8.24
CA GLN A 48 2.73 -19.31 -9.08
C GLN A 48 3.83 -19.78 -10.04
N ASP A 49 4.49 -18.85 -10.73
CA ASP A 49 5.58 -19.16 -11.65
C ASP A 49 6.76 -19.83 -10.92
N ASN A 50 7.15 -19.33 -9.74
CA ASN A 50 8.21 -19.94 -8.94
C ASN A 50 7.87 -21.36 -8.47
N ILE A 51 6.60 -21.64 -8.13
CA ILE A 51 6.14 -23.00 -7.81
C ILE A 51 6.26 -23.90 -9.04
N GLN A 52 5.74 -23.46 -10.19
CA GLN A 52 5.79 -24.23 -11.44
C GLN A 52 7.22 -24.55 -11.89
N ARG A 53 8.17 -23.64 -11.61
CA ARG A 53 9.60 -23.82 -11.93
C ARG A 53 10.38 -24.59 -10.86
N GLY A 54 9.76 -25.01 -9.76
CA GLY A 54 10.45 -25.70 -8.66
C GLY A 54 11.48 -24.83 -7.92
N LYS A 55 11.31 -23.49 -7.93
CA LYS A 55 12.21 -22.54 -7.26
C LYS A 55 11.87 -22.29 -5.79
N VAL A 56 10.77 -22.87 -5.30
CA VAL A 56 10.32 -22.73 -3.92
C VAL A 56 10.99 -23.80 -3.05
N ARG A 57 11.57 -23.38 -1.93
CA ARG A 57 12.23 -24.30 -0.99
C ARG A 57 11.18 -25.05 -0.16
N PRO A 58 11.47 -26.30 0.25
CA PRO A 58 10.72 -26.94 1.33
C PRO A 58 10.68 -26.02 2.57
N ASP A 59 9.56 -26.02 3.29
CA ASP A 59 9.35 -25.23 4.51
C ASP A 59 9.43 -23.70 4.33
N THR A 60 9.10 -23.20 3.13
CA THR A 60 9.01 -21.75 2.87
C THR A 60 7.98 -21.09 3.78
N ASP A 61 8.37 -20.04 4.50
CA ASP A 61 7.41 -19.14 5.16
C ASP A 61 6.73 -18.27 4.10
N TRP A 62 5.50 -18.62 3.76
CA TRP A 62 4.71 -17.93 2.74
C TRP A 62 4.43 -16.46 3.08
N ASN A 63 4.29 -16.08 4.36
CA ASN A 63 4.09 -14.66 4.68
C ASN A 63 5.34 -13.87 4.29
N ALA A 64 6.51 -14.32 4.74
CA ALA A 64 7.76 -13.65 4.44
C ALA A 64 8.08 -13.69 2.93
N TYR A 65 7.85 -14.83 2.28
CA TYR A 65 8.13 -15.02 0.87
C TYR A 65 7.30 -14.11 -0.05
N ILE A 66 5.97 -14.10 0.13
CA ILE A 66 5.05 -13.27 -0.67
C ILE A 66 5.35 -11.79 -0.46
N LEU A 67 5.51 -11.36 0.80
CA LEU A 67 5.84 -9.96 1.12
C LEU A 67 7.19 -9.55 0.53
N THR A 68 8.19 -10.43 0.55
CA THR A 68 9.51 -10.17 -0.03
C THR A 68 9.41 -9.93 -1.53
N ILE A 69 8.70 -10.77 -2.27
CA ILE A 69 8.48 -10.62 -3.72
C ILE A 69 7.81 -9.28 -4.02
N GLY A 70 6.67 -9.01 -3.38
CA GLY A 70 5.90 -7.80 -3.66
C GLY A 70 6.66 -6.51 -3.27
N LEU A 71 7.40 -6.51 -2.16
CA LEU A 71 8.19 -5.34 -1.76
C LEU A 71 9.39 -5.10 -2.68
N ASN A 72 9.96 -6.15 -3.28
CA ASN A 72 10.98 -6.02 -4.30
C ASN A 72 10.41 -5.41 -5.59
N MET A 73 9.26 -5.89 -6.05
CA MET A 73 8.54 -5.32 -7.20
C MET A 73 8.22 -3.84 -6.97
N ALA A 74 7.62 -3.50 -5.82
CA ALA A 74 7.30 -2.12 -5.47
C ALA A 74 8.54 -1.21 -5.38
N SER A 75 9.67 -1.75 -4.91
CA SER A 75 10.91 -0.98 -4.90
C SER A 75 11.48 -0.76 -6.30
N LYS A 76 11.25 -1.67 -7.25
CA LYS A 76 11.64 -1.48 -8.66
C LYS A 76 10.73 -0.45 -9.32
N GLU A 77 9.42 -0.58 -9.15
CA GLU A 77 8.42 0.36 -9.67
C GLU A 77 8.73 1.81 -9.26
N GLN A 78 9.07 2.01 -7.99
CA GLN A 78 9.42 3.34 -7.46
C GLN A 78 10.74 3.91 -7.99
N ARG A 79 11.66 3.05 -8.47
CA ARG A 79 12.89 3.48 -9.15
C ARG A 79 12.67 3.70 -10.66
N HIS A 80 11.65 3.08 -11.24
CA HIS A 80 11.40 2.98 -12.68
C HIS A 80 10.25 3.86 -13.19
N GLY A 81 9.79 4.86 -12.43
CA GLY A 81 8.74 5.83 -12.84
C GLY A 81 9.10 6.66 -14.09
N GLY A 82 9.23 6.00 -15.23
CA GLY A 82 9.68 6.53 -16.52
C GLY A 82 9.72 5.53 -17.69
N ILE A 83 9.83 4.20 -17.54
CA ILE A 83 9.82 3.28 -18.71
C ILE A 83 9.11 1.96 -18.38
N THR A 84 8.03 1.72 -19.10
CA THR A 84 7.23 0.49 -19.15
C THR A 84 7.99 -0.66 -19.82
N ASP A 85 8.19 -1.76 -19.10
CA ASP A 85 7.99 -3.11 -19.67
C ASP A 85 7.78 -4.13 -18.52
N PRO A 86 6.55 -4.63 -18.28
CA PRO A 86 6.23 -5.47 -17.11
C PRO A 86 6.81 -6.90 -17.11
N PHE A 87 7.66 -7.28 -18.06
CA PHE A 87 7.96 -8.71 -18.28
C PHE A 87 9.43 -9.12 -18.20
N ASP A 88 10.40 -8.19 -18.17
CA ASP A 88 11.82 -8.57 -18.38
C ASP A 88 12.74 -8.40 -17.14
N ALA A 89 12.25 -7.87 -16.03
CA ALA A 89 13.10 -7.50 -14.88
C ALA A 89 13.20 -8.58 -13.77
N MET A 90 12.99 -9.86 -14.07
CA MET A 90 12.98 -10.93 -13.04
C MET A 90 14.35 -11.61 -12.81
N TYR A 91 15.42 -11.11 -13.42
CA TYR A 91 16.78 -11.63 -13.23
C TYR A 91 17.74 -10.50 -12.90
N ASP A 92 17.85 -10.16 -11.61
CA ASP A 92 19.08 -9.60 -11.08
C ASP A 92 19.15 -9.89 -9.58
N ASP A 93 19.84 -10.98 -9.27
CA ASP A 93 20.26 -11.40 -7.95
C ASP A 93 21.68 -10.87 -7.78
N ASP A 94 21.85 -9.74 -7.09
CA ASP A 94 23.10 -9.37 -6.38
C ASP A 94 23.01 -7.94 -5.80
N LYS A 95 22.40 -7.81 -4.61
CA LYS A 95 22.70 -6.71 -3.66
C LYS A 95 22.56 -7.21 -2.22
N GLU A 96 23.63 -7.81 -1.68
CA GLU A 96 23.71 -8.32 -0.30
C GLU A 96 23.31 -7.28 0.77
N ASP A 97 23.61 -5.99 0.57
CA ASP A 97 23.33 -4.94 1.56
C ASP A 97 21.85 -4.52 1.62
N GLY A 98 21.09 -4.75 0.55
CA GLY A 98 19.65 -4.48 0.48
C GLY A 98 18.80 -5.53 1.20
N ASN A 99 19.33 -6.75 1.33
CA ASN A 99 18.57 -7.91 1.78
C ASN A 99 18.20 -7.82 3.27
N ASN A 100 19.11 -7.32 4.12
CA ASN A 100 18.87 -7.15 5.56
C ASN A 100 17.78 -6.08 5.82
N ARG A 101 17.81 -4.96 5.10
CA ARG A 101 16.80 -3.89 5.25
C ARG A 101 15.43 -4.35 4.77
N LEU A 102 15.36 -5.15 3.71
CA LEU A 102 14.11 -5.74 3.23
C LEU A 102 13.56 -6.75 4.24
N ALA A 103 14.40 -7.64 4.75
CA ALA A 103 14.01 -8.63 5.76
C ALA A 103 13.40 -7.96 7.00
N ARG A 104 14.03 -6.89 7.52
CA ARG A 104 13.45 -6.09 8.63
C ARG A 104 12.10 -5.49 8.27
N LYS A 105 11.94 -4.96 7.05
CA LYS A 105 10.66 -4.39 6.61
C LYS A 105 9.55 -5.43 6.55
N VAL A 106 9.87 -6.67 6.14
CA VAL A 106 8.94 -7.81 6.11
C VAL A 106 8.57 -8.21 7.53
N GLU A 107 9.55 -8.34 8.42
CA GLU A 107 9.33 -8.66 9.83
C GLU A 107 8.43 -7.63 10.52
N ASP A 108 8.65 -6.33 10.27
CA ASP A 108 7.79 -5.26 10.78
C ASP A 108 6.33 -5.40 10.31
N ILE A 109 6.11 -5.79 9.04
CA ILE A 109 4.75 -6.00 8.52
C ILE A 109 4.09 -7.14 9.25
N ILE A 110 4.78 -8.28 9.35
CA ILE A 110 4.25 -9.49 9.99
C ILE A 110 3.91 -9.22 11.46
N LYS A 111 4.73 -8.46 12.19
CA LYS A 111 4.45 -8.04 13.57
C LYS A 111 3.27 -7.08 13.71
N GLU A 112 2.99 -6.26 12.69
CA GLU A 112 1.84 -5.35 12.68
C GLU A 112 0.54 -6.01 12.16
N MET A 113 0.56 -7.28 11.78
CA MET A 113 -0.63 -8.02 11.39
C MET A 113 -1.44 -8.38 12.65
N PRO A 114 -2.74 -8.04 12.72
CA PRO A 114 -3.58 -8.46 13.84
C PRO A 114 -3.70 -9.99 13.85
N GLU A 115 -3.70 -10.58 15.05
CA GLU A 115 -3.86 -12.03 15.25
C GLU A 115 -5.29 -12.51 14.94
N GLU A 116 -6.30 -11.63 15.06
CA GLU A 116 -7.71 -11.91 14.80
C GLU A 116 -8.31 -10.99 13.72
N GLU A 117 -9.15 -11.58 12.86
CA GLU A 117 -9.68 -11.04 11.58
C GLU A 117 -10.68 -9.88 11.69
N ALA A 118 -10.94 -9.32 12.87
CA ALA A 118 -11.82 -8.16 13.02
C ALA A 118 -11.08 -6.86 12.68
N ALA A 119 -10.64 -6.74 11.43
CA ALA A 119 -10.05 -5.50 10.93
C ALA A 119 -11.12 -4.39 10.99
N LEU A 120 -10.85 -3.32 11.74
CA LEU A 120 -11.70 -2.13 11.89
C LEU A 120 -12.22 -1.60 10.54
N CYS A 121 -11.46 -1.81 9.46
CA CYS A 121 -11.82 -1.43 8.10
C CYS A 121 -13.06 -2.12 7.53
N ASN A 122 -13.51 -3.24 8.09
CA ASN A 122 -14.70 -3.96 7.63
C ASN A 122 -15.95 -3.63 8.47
N ASN A 123 -15.82 -2.76 9.48
CA ASN A 123 -16.95 -2.39 10.33
C ASN A 123 -17.87 -1.39 9.58
N PRO A 124 -19.17 -1.69 9.40
CA PRO A 124 -20.09 -0.81 8.66
C PRO A 124 -20.23 0.59 9.23
N GLU A 125 -20.21 0.74 10.56
CA GLU A 125 -20.28 2.04 11.24
C GLU A 125 -19.01 2.86 10.94
N VAL A 126 -17.84 2.22 10.99
CA VAL A 126 -16.55 2.86 10.63
C VAL A 126 -16.56 3.33 9.19
N LEU A 127 -17.02 2.48 8.27
CA LEU A 127 -17.14 2.81 6.85
C LEU A 127 -18.12 3.96 6.61
N SER A 128 -19.26 3.97 7.32
CA SER A 128 -20.24 5.06 7.23
C SER A 128 -19.65 6.41 7.67
N ARG A 129 -18.90 6.42 8.78
CA ARG A 129 -18.24 7.65 9.28
C ARG A 129 -17.15 8.13 8.34
N LEU A 130 -16.33 7.21 7.82
CA LEU A 130 -15.33 7.53 6.80
C LEU A 130 -15.98 8.13 5.54
N GLY A 131 -17.06 7.51 5.06
CA GLY A 131 -17.82 8.01 3.90
C GLY A 131 -18.34 9.42 4.11
N ASN A 132 -18.91 9.71 5.29
CA ASN A 132 -19.42 11.04 5.62
C ASN A 132 -18.31 12.11 5.64
N GLU A 133 -17.16 11.80 6.23
CA GLU A 133 -16.00 12.71 6.26
C GLU A 133 -15.40 12.95 4.87
N LEU A 134 -15.40 11.92 4.00
CA LEU A 134 -14.98 12.05 2.61
C LEU A 134 -15.93 12.93 1.79
N GLU A 135 -17.24 12.74 1.95
CA GLU A 135 -18.27 13.51 1.25
C GLU A 135 -18.19 15.01 1.60
N HIS A 136 -18.01 15.32 2.88
CA HIS A 136 -17.98 16.69 3.41
C HIS A 136 -16.56 17.28 3.52
N THR A 137 -15.56 16.66 2.87
CA THR A 137 -14.21 17.22 2.84
C THR A 137 -14.22 18.55 2.07
N PRO A 138 -13.77 19.66 2.69
CA PRO A 138 -13.80 20.98 2.03
C PRO A 138 -12.94 21.05 0.77
N GLU A 139 -13.36 21.87 -0.18
CA GLU A 139 -12.53 22.18 -1.36
C GLU A 139 -11.34 23.09 -1.00
N PRO A 140 -10.17 22.93 -1.66
CA PRO A 140 -9.88 22.02 -2.78
C PRO A 140 -9.50 20.60 -2.36
N CYS A 141 -9.53 20.28 -1.05
CA CYS A 141 -9.06 18.99 -0.55
C CYS A 141 -9.93 17.81 -0.99
N GLY A 142 -11.24 18.02 -1.10
CA GLY A 142 -12.18 17.01 -1.61
C GLY A 142 -11.81 16.60 -3.03
N ASN A 143 -11.66 17.57 -3.93
CA ASN A 143 -11.27 17.32 -5.31
C ASN A 143 -9.86 16.68 -5.42
N ILE A 144 -8.86 17.20 -4.70
CA ILE A 144 -7.49 16.64 -4.71
C ILE A 144 -7.47 15.16 -4.32
N ILE A 145 -8.22 14.77 -3.28
CA ILE A 145 -8.27 13.37 -2.82
C ILE A 145 -9.00 12.51 -3.86
N ARG A 146 -10.09 13.00 -4.44
CA ARG A 146 -10.84 12.28 -5.48
C ARG A 146 -10.00 12.04 -6.73
N LEU A 147 -9.38 13.09 -7.26
CA LEU A 147 -8.51 13.00 -8.43
C LEU A 147 -7.35 12.01 -8.20
N PHE A 148 -6.74 12.00 -7.02
CA PHE A 148 -5.62 11.09 -6.78
C PHE A 148 -6.01 9.62 -6.60
N TYR A 149 -7.12 9.34 -5.90
CA TYR A 149 -7.46 7.98 -5.47
C TYR A 149 -8.54 7.31 -6.33
N TYR A 150 -9.37 8.09 -7.02
CA TYR A 150 -10.48 7.56 -7.84
C TYR A 150 -10.27 7.79 -9.33
N THR A 151 -9.30 8.62 -9.71
CA THR A 151 -8.96 8.87 -11.10
C THR A 151 -7.48 8.60 -11.33
N ASP A 152 -7.11 8.32 -12.57
CA ASP A 152 -5.73 8.06 -12.95
C ASP A 152 -4.88 9.35 -13.08
N ALA A 153 -5.32 10.45 -12.47
CA ALA A 153 -4.71 11.77 -12.60
C ALA A 153 -3.30 11.81 -12.00
N THR A 154 -2.38 12.38 -12.77
CA THR A 154 -1.01 12.67 -12.35
C THR A 154 -0.96 13.86 -11.38
N MET A 155 0.19 14.13 -10.74
CA MET A 155 0.32 15.31 -9.88
C MET A 155 0.25 16.61 -10.68
N GLU A 156 0.62 16.56 -11.95
CA GLU A 156 0.52 17.60 -12.94
C GLU A 156 -0.95 17.90 -13.25
N ASP A 157 -1.74 16.87 -13.58
CA ASP A 157 -3.18 17.01 -13.84
C ASP A 157 -3.91 17.58 -12.62
N ILE A 158 -3.59 17.07 -11.41
CA ILE A 158 -4.17 17.58 -10.17
C ILE A 158 -3.80 19.05 -9.95
N ALA A 159 -2.56 19.45 -10.28
CA ALA A 159 -2.15 20.83 -10.12
C ALA A 159 -2.95 21.76 -11.05
N GLU A 160 -3.14 21.35 -12.31
CA GLU A 160 -3.93 22.09 -13.29
C GLU A 160 -5.40 22.21 -12.87
N GLU A 161 -6.05 21.09 -12.55
CA GLU A 161 -7.47 21.02 -12.20
C GLU A 161 -7.81 21.81 -10.93
N THR A 162 -6.85 21.91 -10.00
CA THR A 162 -7.05 22.58 -8.69
C THR A 162 -6.44 23.98 -8.62
N GLY A 163 -5.88 24.48 -9.73
CA GLY A 163 -5.25 25.80 -9.80
C GLY A 163 -3.97 25.94 -8.97
N LEU A 164 -3.28 24.84 -8.69
CA LEU A 164 -1.99 24.83 -7.99
C LEU A 164 -0.83 25.04 -8.98
N LYS A 165 0.25 25.64 -8.49
CA LYS A 165 1.38 26.08 -9.32
C LYS A 165 2.06 24.94 -10.10
N ASN A 166 2.20 23.77 -9.48
CA ASN A 166 2.91 22.62 -10.04
C ASN A 166 2.65 21.34 -9.24
N ALA A 167 3.11 20.23 -9.79
CA ALA A 167 3.04 18.89 -9.19
C ALA A 167 3.61 18.81 -7.76
N GLN A 168 4.68 19.56 -7.45
CA GLN A 168 5.25 19.57 -6.09
C GLN A 168 4.30 20.22 -5.08
N THR A 169 3.64 21.30 -5.48
CA THR A 169 2.64 21.99 -4.67
C THR A 169 1.40 21.11 -4.49
N ALA A 170 0.95 20.42 -5.55
CA ALA A 170 -0.13 19.44 -5.50
C ALA A 170 0.19 18.29 -4.53
N LYS A 171 1.39 17.71 -4.61
CA LYS A 171 1.86 16.66 -3.70
C LYS A 171 1.85 17.12 -2.23
N ALA A 172 2.37 18.32 -1.96
CA ALA A 172 2.38 18.89 -0.61
C ALA A 172 0.95 19.14 -0.10
N LYS A 173 0.08 19.72 -0.94
CA LYS A 173 -1.32 20.01 -0.60
C LYS A 173 -2.11 18.72 -0.37
N LYS A 174 -1.98 17.70 -1.22
CA LYS A 174 -2.54 16.36 -1.01
C LYS A 174 -2.16 15.79 0.36
N SER A 175 -0.88 15.87 0.73
CA SER A 175 -0.41 15.38 2.04
C SER A 175 -1.08 16.10 3.21
N GLN A 176 -1.25 17.43 3.10
CA GLN A 176 -1.97 18.24 4.08
C GLN A 176 -3.45 17.84 4.16
N CYS A 177 -4.13 17.77 3.01
CA CYS A 177 -5.53 17.37 2.90
C CYS A 177 -5.79 15.98 3.49
N MET A 178 -4.91 15.01 3.22
CA MET A 178 -5.02 13.68 3.79
C MET A 178 -4.79 13.68 5.31
N THR A 179 -3.86 14.49 5.81
CA THR A 179 -3.63 14.62 7.27
C THR A 179 -4.86 15.18 7.97
N ASP A 180 -5.46 16.21 7.37
CA ASP A 180 -6.67 16.86 7.86
C ASP A 180 -7.88 15.90 7.84
N LEU A 181 -8.08 15.15 6.75
CA LEU A 181 -9.09 14.10 6.68
C LEU A 181 -8.88 13.02 7.76
N ILE A 182 -7.65 12.52 7.94
CA ILE A 182 -7.33 11.53 8.98
C ILE A 182 -7.72 12.06 10.37
N ASN A 183 -7.43 13.32 10.67
CA ASN A 183 -7.78 13.92 11.95
C ASN A 183 -9.29 13.95 12.16
N ARG A 184 -10.06 14.42 11.16
CA ARG A 184 -11.53 14.46 11.26
C ARG A 184 -12.14 13.07 11.41
N VAL A 185 -11.70 12.10 10.60
CA VAL A 185 -12.15 10.70 10.70
C VAL A 185 -11.83 10.15 12.08
N THR A 186 -10.64 10.40 12.61
CA THR A 186 -10.26 9.97 13.96
C THR A 186 -11.18 10.56 15.03
N GLU A 187 -11.47 11.86 14.94
CA GLU A 187 -12.41 12.51 15.86
C GLU A 187 -13.82 11.93 15.75
N ALA A 188 -14.33 11.73 14.53
CA ALA A 188 -15.64 11.13 14.29
C ALA A 188 -15.74 9.71 14.87
N LEU A 189 -14.70 8.89 14.69
CA LEU A 189 -14.62 7.54 15.24
C LEU A 189 -14.54 7.53 16.77
N ARG A 190 -13.74 8.44 17.37
CA ARG A 190 -13.68 8.58 18.84
C ARG A 190 -15.02 9.00 19.43
N ARG A 191 -15.74 9.92 18.78
CA ARG A 191 -17.11 10.32 19.19
C ARG A 191 -18.09 9.14 19.11
N ALA A 192 -17.86 8.20 18.19
CA ALA A 192 -18.64 6.98 18.05
C ALA A 192 -18.19 5.83 18.97
N GLY A 193 -17.21 6.06 19.86
CA GLY A 193 -16.75 5.07 20.85
C GLY A 193 -15.65 4.13 20.36
N PHE A 194 -15.07 4.36 19.18
CA PHE A 194 -13.92 3.59 18.71
C PHE A 194 -12.61 4.15 19.28
N ASP A 195 -11.77 3.29 19.85
CA ASP A 195 -10.43 3.66 20.29
C ASP A 195 -9.46 3.64 19.11
N VAL A 196 -9.30 4.81 18.48
CA VAL A 196 -8.37 5.02 17.38
C VAL A 196 -7.35 6.10 17.71
N THR A 197 -6.08 5.83 17.40
CA THR A 197 -4.99 6.78 17.55
C THR A 197 -4.28 6.96 16.21
N PRO A 198 -4.20 8.20 15.67
CA PRO A 198 -3.45 8.45 14.45
C PRO A 198 -1.97 8.17 14.70
N LYS A 199 -1.38 7.21 13.99
CA LYS A 199 0.07 7.05 13.99
C LYS A 199 0.68 8.31 13.37
N LYS A 200 1.56 9.01 14.11
CA LYS A 200 2.28 10.19 13.61
C LYS A 200 3.03 9.82 12.33
N ARG A 201 2.70 10.45 11.20
CA ARG A 201 3.54 10.40 9.99
C ARG A 201 4.86 11.13 10.30
N ASN A 202 5.96 10.39 10.38
CA ASN A 202 7.29 11.00 10.42
C ASN A 202 7.49 11.78 9.11
N ARG A 203 7.54 13.12 9.21
CA ARG A 203 7.77 14.02 8.07
C ARG A 203 9.14 13.85 7.42
N ASN A 204 10.06 13.18 8.10
CA ASN A 204 11.38 12.89 7.61
C ASN A 204 11.39 11.46 7.08
N GLY A 205 11.37 11.31 5.74
CA GLY A 205 11.54 10.04 5.03
C GLY A 205 12.95 9.45 5.22
N LYS A 206 13.31 9.13 6.46
CA LYS A 206 14.51 8.40 6.85
C LYS A 206 14.11 7.32 7.84
N ASN A 207 13.85 6.13 7.32
CA ASN A 207 14.25 4.88 7.95
C ASN A 207 15.32 4.26 7.05
#